data_AF-A0AAV1K6S6-F1
#
_entry.id   AF-A0AAV1K6S6-F1
#
_cell.length_a   1.000
_cell.length_b   1.000
_cell.length_c   1.000
_cell.angle_alpha   90.00
_cell.angle_beta   90.00
_cell.angle_gamma   90.00
#
_symmetry.space_group_name_H-M   'P 1'
#
loop_
_entity.id
_entity.type
_entity.pdbx_description
1 polymer ?
#
loop_
_entity_poly.entity_id
_entity_poly.type
_entity_poly.pdbx_seq_one_letter_code
_entity_poly.pdbx_strand_id
1 'polypeptide(L)'
;MKKTPPSMIHADCDAGESSTQESDNVNTKLRQRKKVARDENDDFLVLRNEMKEWLRTFQRELNAKLDKLRDQQNSRLEAMEGCIAELSSKLSTVNETSQSIENSIEFVSTKIEGMQGKIDNFQKNIIALSAQLVDLEEKHEALDRAIHKTTIEIRNVPKQSQPPSKAELFAYLTQLASSLQIDFSTSDIRDVARFTNRKDNSTWNLTVDLCN
;
A
#
# COMPACT_ATOMS: atom_id res chain seq x y z
N MET A 1 1.17 -26.39 0.77
CA MET A 1 0.38 -27.57 1.20
C MET A 1 -0.61 -27.92 0.08
N LYS A 2 -0.53 -29.13 -0.46
CA LYS A 2 -1.42 -29.63 -1.53
C LYS A 2 -2.71 -30.17 -0.90
N LYS A 3 -3.88 -29.77 -1.37
CA LYS A 3 -5.17 -30.42 -1.03
C LYS A 3 -5.95 -30.79 -2.29
N THR A 4 -6.38 -32.03 -2.27
CA THR A 4 -7.00 -32.91 -3.27
C THR A 4 -8.45 -32.53 -3.57
N PRO A 5 -9.02 -32.83 -4.76
CA PRO A 5 -10.44 -32.60 -5.09
C PRO A 5 -11.34 -33.78 -4.69
N PRO A 6 -12.66 -33.58 -4.46
CA PRO A 6 -13.60 -34.68 -4.28
C PRO A 6 -14.30 -35.11 -5.57
N SER A 7 -14.66 -36.40 -5.56
CA SER A 7 -15.09 -37.26 -6.66
C SER A 7 -16.55 -37.12 -7.07
N MET A 8 -16.82 -37.48 -8.32
CA MET A 8 -18.13 -37.82 -8.88
C MET A 8 -18.83 -38.95 -8.11
N ILE A 9 -20.17 -38.90 -8.05
CA ILE A 9 -21.03 -40.07 -7.85
C ILE A 9 -22.15 -40.02 -8.88
N HIS A 10 -22.19 -41.03 -9.74
CA HIS A 10 -23.32 -41.45 -10.57
C HIS A 10 -24.30 -42.29 -9.75
N ALA A 11 -25.60 -42.17 -10.03
CA ALA A 11 -26.56 -43.27 -9.86
C ALA A 11 -27.77 -43.05 -10.78
N ASP A 12 -27.88 -43.94 -11.77
CA ASP A 12 -29.08 -44.24 -12.56
C ASP A 12 -30.15 -44.95 -11.70
N CYS A 13 -31.42 -44.90 -12.11
CA CYS A 13 -32.48 -45.93 -12.00
C CYS A 13 -33.86 -45.26 -12.12
N ASP A 14 -34.93 -45.81 -12.67
CA ASP A 14 -35.21 -46.90 -13.62
C ASP A 14 -36.75 -46.85 -13.84
N ALA A 15 -37.19 -47.46 -14.94
CA ALA A 15 -38.50 -47.74 -15.52
C ALA A 15 -39.81 -47.69 -14.69
N GLY A 16 -40.91 -47.44 -15.43
CA GLY A 16 -42.27 -47.77 -15.01
C GLY A 16 -43.37 -47.42 -16.02
N GLU A 17 -43.47 -48.15 -17.13
CA GLU A 17 -44.68 -48.25 -17.97
C GLU A 17 -45.81 -48.97 -17.21
N SER A 18 -47.09 -48.60 -17.43
CA SER A 18 -48.14 -49.60 -17.69
C SER A 18 -49.47 -48.99 -18.17
N SER A 19 -50.12 -49.75 -19.04
CA SER A 19 -51.33 -49.52 -19.83
C SER A 19 -52.57 -50.19 -19.18
N THR A 20 -53.65 -50.35 -19.97
CA THR A 20 -54.90 -51.15 -19.78
C THR A 20 -56.07 -50.47 -19.06
N GLN A 21 -57.35 -50.65 -19.41
CA GLN A 21 -58.05 -51.24 -20.57
C GLN A 21 -59.54 -50.85 -20.50
N GLU A 22 -60.23 -50.93 -21.66
CA GLU A 22 -61.68 -50.91 -21.86
C GLU A 22 -62.46 -51.93 -21.01
N SER A 23 -63.74 -51.66 -20.76
CA SER A 23 -64.81 -52.67 -20.84
C SER A 23 -66.19 -52.01 -20.97
N ASP A 24 -66.85 -52.27 -22.10
CA ASP A 24 -68.30 -52.14 -22.28
C ASP A 24 -69.07 -53.08 -21.33
N ASN A 25 -70.28 -52.68 -20.91
CA ASN A 25 -71.37 -53.66 -20.83
C ASN A 25 -72.78 -53.03 -20.90
N VAL A 26 -73.60 -53.71 -21.70
CA VAL A 26 -74.99 -53.39 -22.09
C VAL A 26 -75.98 -54.20 -21.23
N ASN A 27 -77.27 -53.83 -21.29
CA ASN A 27 -78.49 -54.52 -20.83
C ASN A 27 -78.93 -54.21 -19.38
N THR A 28 -80.22 -54.07 -19.02
CA THR A 28 -81.47 -54.51 -19.66
C THR A 28 -82.66 -53.76 -19.03
N LYS A 29 -83.76 -53.62 -19.79
CA LYS A 29 -85.09 -53.14 -19.36
C LYS A 29 -85.67 -53.99 -18.21
N LEU A 30 -86.31 -53.39 -17.20
CA LEU A 30 -87.60 -53.89 -16.71
C LEU A 30 -88.40 -52.87 -15.89
N ARG A 31 -89.66 -52.78 -16.28
CA ARG A 31 -90.77 -51.98 -15.78
C ARG A 31 -91.25 -52.54 -14.44
N GLN A 32 -91.39 -51.71 -13.39
CA GLN A 32 -92.29 -51.99 -12.26
C GLN A 32 -92.65 -50.71 -11.51
N ARG A 33 -93.90 -50.27 -11.65
CA ARG A 33 -94.56 -49.32 -10.75
C ARG A 33 -94.71 -50.00 -9.40
N LYS A 34 -94.01 -49.52 -8.36
CA LYS A 34 -94.14 -50.00 -6.98
C LYS A 34 -94.62 -48.86 -6.08
N LYS A 35 -95.57 -49.24 -5.24
CA LYS A 35 -96.40 -48.42 -4.37
C LYS A 35 -95.55 -47.65 -3.35
N VAL A 36 -95.92 -46.38 -3.15
CA VAL A 36 -95.43 -45.51 -2.07
C VAL A 36 -95.90 -46.11 -0.75
N ALA A 37 -95.00 -46.85 -0.10
CA ALA A 37 -94.98 -47.02 1.35
C ALA A 37 -93.83 -46.14 1.83
N ARG A 38 -94.12 -45.18 2.73
CA ARG A 38 -93.11 -44.30 3.31
C ARG A 38 -92.23 -45.20 4.19
N ASP A 39 -91.05 -45.53 3.67
CA ASP A 39 -90.08 -46.45 4.25
C ASP A 39 -89.21 -45.64 5.21
N GLU A 40 -89.37 -45.83 6.52
CA GLU A 40 -88.57 -45.16 7.56
C GLU A 40 -87.05 -45.49 7.45
N ASN A 41 -86.67 -46.42 6.56
CA ASN A 41 -85.29 -46.73 6.19
C ASN A 41 -84.62 -45.68 5.27
N ASP A 42 -85.38 -44.82 4.59
CA ASP A 42 -84.84 -43.86 3.60
C ASP A 42 -84.11 -42.69 4.30
N ASP A 43 -84.65 -42.23 5.43
CA ASP A 43 -84.06 -41.14 6.23
C ASP A 43 -82.68 -41.52 6.81
N PHE A 44 -82.49 -42.80 7.20
CA PHE A 44 -81.19 -43.28 7.69
C PHE A 44 -80.13 -43.34 6.59
N LEU A 45 -80.52 -43.68 5.36
CA LEU A 45 -79.63 -43.69 4.20
C LEU A 45 -79.20 -42.27 3.82
N VAL A 46 -80.13 -41.30 3.87
CA VAL A 46 -79.83 -39.88 3.65
C VAL A 46 -78.81 -39.39 4.68
N LEU A 47 -79.07 -39.58 5.98
CA LEU A 47 -78.16 -39.17 7.05
C LEU A 47 -76.77 -39.83 6.90
N ARG A 48 -76.72 -41.12 6.57
CA ARG A 48 -75.46 -41.84 6.36
C ARG A 48 -74.67 -41.24 5.18
N ASN A 49 -75.35 -40.85 4.10
CA ASN A 49 -74.71 -40.24 2.95
C ASN A 49 -74.24 -38.82 3.25
N GLU A 50 -75.02 -38.03 4.00
CA GLU A 50 -74.62 -36.71 4.49
C GLU A 50 -73.38 -36.78 5.38
N MET A 51 -73.35 -37.72 6.34
CA MET A 51 -72.20 -37.91 7.22
C MET A 51 -70.95 -38.35 6.44
N LYS A 52 -71.10 -39.22 5.43
CA LYS A 52 -69.99 -39.59 4.54
C LYS A 52 -69.49 -38.39 3.75
N GLU A 53 -70.38 -37.56 3.24
CA GLU A 53 -69.99 -36.38 2.46
C GLU A 53 -69.32 -35.34 3.36
N TRP A 54 -69.84 -35.12 4.56
CA TRP A 54 -69.21 -34.29 5.58
C TRP A 54 -67.80 -34.79 5.95
N LEU A 55 -67.63 -36.11 6.10
CA LEU A 55 -66.31 -36.68 6.40
C LEU A 55 -65.34 -36.48 5.23
N ARG A 56 -65.82 -36.60 3.99
CA ARG A 56 -65.02 -36.33 2.78
C ARG A 56 -64.64 -34.86 2.67
N THR A 57 -65.56 -33.94 2.93
CA THR A 57 -65.26 -32.49 2.90
C THR A 57 -64.27 -32.13 3.99
N PHE A 58 -64.47 -32.62 5.22
CA PHE A 58 -63.55 -32.43 6.33
C PHE A 58 -62.14 -32.96 6.02
N GLN A 59 -62.05 -34.19 5.50
CA GLN A 59 -60.77 -34.78 5.09
C GLN A 59 -60.08 -33.95 4.00
N ARG A 60 -60.84 -33.46 3.02
CA ARG A 60 -60.33 -32.59 1.95
C ARG A 60 -59.81 -31.26 2.49
N GLU A 61 -60.53 -30.63 3.41
CA GLU A 61 -60.11 -29.38 4.06
C GLU A 61 -58.86 -29.56 4.92
N LEU A 62 -58.79 -30.67 5.66
CA LEU A 62 -57.63 -30.99 6.49
C LEU A 62 -56.38 -31.21 5.63
N ASN A 63 -56.50 -31.97 4.54
CA ASN A 63 -55.41 -32.15 3.58
C ASN A 63 -54.98 -30.81 2.96
N ALA A 64 -55.94 -29.99 2.51
CA ALA A 64 -55.63 -28.67 1.94
C ALA A 64 -54.90 -27.75 2.93
N LYS A 65 -55.25 -27.79 4.23
CA LYS A 65 -54.54 -27.04 5.27
C LYS A 65 -53.13 -27.58 5.53
N LEU A 66 -52.94 -28.89 5.50
CA LEU A 66 -51.63 -29.52 5.64
C LEU A 66 -50.72 -29.20 4.45
N ASP A 67 -51.25 -29.26 3.23
CA ASP A 67 -50.51 -28.89 2.01
C ASP A 67 -50.09 -27.42 2.08
N LYS A 68 -51.02 -26.52 2.44
CA LYS A 68 -50.70 -25.09 2.61
C LYS A 68 -49.63 -24.86 3.67
N LEU A 69 -49.68 -25.57 4.80
CA LEU A 69 -48.67 -25.45 5.85
C LEU A 69 -47.31 -25.96 5.36
N ARG A 70 -47.28 -27.07 4.63
CA ARG A 70 -46.07 -27.64 4.01
C ARG A 70 -45.45 -26.67 3.03
N ASP A 71 -46.26 -26.07 2.14
CA ASP A 71 -45.78 -25.10 1.15
C ASP A 71 -45.21 -23.84 1.83
N GLN A 72 -45.88 -23.36 2.88
CA GLN A 72 -45.38 -22.24 3.68
C GLN A 72 -44.05 -22.56 4.38
N GLN A 73 -43.90 -23.77 4.90
CA GLN A 73 -42.65 -24.21 5.53
C GLN A 73 -41.52 -24.35 4.50
N ASN A 74 -41.80 -24.98 3.36
CA ASN A 74 -40.83 -25.13 2.27
C ASN A 74 -40.34 -23.77 1.78
N SER A 75 -41.26 -22.83 1.49
CA SER A 75 -40.89 -21.48 1.05
C SER A 75 -40.03 -20.74 2.07
N ARG A 76 -40.30 -20.92 3.37
CA ARG A 76 -39.47 -20.33 4.43
C ARG A 76 -38.08 -20.97 4.51
N LEU A 77 -37.98 -22.28 4.32
CA LEU A 77 -36.70 -22.98 4.29
C LEU A 77 -35.86 -22.56 3.09
N GLU A 78 -36.45 -22.49 1.89
CA GLU A 78 -35.78 -21.99 0.68
C GLU A 78 -35.27 -20.55 0.87
N ALA A 79 -36.07 -19.67 1.48
CA ALA A 79 -35.64 -18.31 1.78
C ALA A 79 -34.47 -18.27 2.79
N MET A 80 -34.51 -19.13 3.82
CA MET A 80 -33.42 -19.24 4.79
C MET A 80 -32.13 -19.79 4.15
N GLU A 81 -32.24 -20.81 3.31
CA GLU A 81 -31.11 -21.37 2.53
C GLU A 81 -30.49 -20.31 1.63
N GLY A 82 -31.32 -19.51 0.94
CA GLY A 82 -30.87 -18.37 0.14
C GLY A 82 -30.10 -17.33 0.97
N CYS A 83 -30.64 -16.94 2.13
CA CYS A 83 -29.95 -16.02 3.04
C CYS A 83 -28.61 -16.58 3.55
N ILE A 84 -28.56 -17.87 3.89
CA ILE A 84 -27.32 -18.52 4.35
C ILE A 84 -26.27 -18.52 3.23
N ALA A 85 -26.66 -18.84 2.00
CA ALA A 85 -25.76 -18.80 0.85
C ALA A 85 -25.21 -17.39 0.60
N GLU A 86 -26.05 -16.36 0.66
CA GLU A 86 -25.63 -14.98 0.50
C GLU A 86 -24.67 -14.53 1.61
N LEU A 87 -24.97 -14.85 2.87
CA LEU A 87 -24.09 -14.56 4.00
C LEU A 87 -22.75 -15.27 3.88
N SER A 88 -22.75 -16.54 3.47
CA SER A 88 -21.52 -17.31 3.23
C SER A 88 -20.68 -16.67 2.13
N SER A 89 -21.30 -16.20 1.05
CA SER A 89 -20.60 -15.49 -0.02
C SER A 89 -19.98 -14.18 0.48
N LYS A 90 -20.74 -13.37 1.23
CA LYS A 90 -20.23 -12.11 1.80
C LYS A 90 -19.07 -12.36 2.76
N LEU A 91 -19.16 -13.40 3.58
CA LEU A 91 -18.08 -13.77 4.50
C LEU A 91 -16.79 -14.15 3.75
N SER A 92 -16.90 -14.90 2.65
CA SER A 92 -15.76 -15.23 1.80
C SER A 92 -15.09 -13.97 1.26
N THR A 93 -15.87 -13.03 0.72
CA THR A 93 -15.35 -11.76 0.21
C THR A 93 -14.68 -10.93 1.30
N VAL A 94 -15.26 -10.85 2.50
CA VAL A 94 -14.66 -10.14 3.65
C VAL A 94 -13.35 -10.80 4.07
N ASN A 95 -13.26 -12.12 4.04
CA ASN A 95 -12.04 -12.84 4.37
C ASN A 95 -10.92 -12.58 3.33
N GLU A 96 -11.27 -12.58 2.04
CA GLU A 96 -10.34 -12.26 0.95
C GLU A 96 -9.82 -10.82 1.04
N THR A 97 -10.70 -9.85 1.31
CA THR A 97 -10.29 -8.45 1.47
C THR A 97 -9.42 -8.25 2.70
N SER A 98 -9.75 -8.92 3.81
CA SER A 98 -8.93 -8.89 5.03
C SER A 98 -7.53 -9.42 4.78
N GLN A 99 -7.40 -10.57 4.10
CA GLN A 99 -6.09 -11.13 3.74
C GLN A 99 -5.29 -10.18 2.82
N SER A 100 -5.97 -9.54 1.86
CA SER A 100 -5.34 -8.56 0.97
C SER A 100 -4.82 -7.33 1.74
N ILE A 101 -5.58 -6.85 2.73
CA ILE A 101 -5.18 -5.75 3.60
C ILE A 101 -3.96 -6.14 4.45
N GLU A 102 -3.96 -7.33 5.06
CA GLU A 102 -2.83 -7.84 5.83
C GLU A 102 -1.54 -7.87 5.00
N ASN A 103 -1.62 -8.44 3.79
CA ASN A 103 -0.48 -8.50 2.87
C ASN A 103 0.02 -7.10 2.49
N SER A 104 -0.90 -6.15 2.30
CA SER A 104 -0.55 -4.76 1.98
C SER A 104 0.15 -4.08 3.15
N ILE A 105 -0.30 -4.31 4.38
CA ILE A 105 0.32 -3.79 5.61
C ILE A 105 1.73 -4.36 5.77
N GLU A 106 1.91 -5.68 5.59
CA GLU A 106 3.23 -6.32 5.69
C GLU A 106 4.22 -5.75 4.65
N PHE A 107 3.76 -5.57 3.41
CA PHE A 107 4.55 -4.95 2.36
C PHE A 107 4.98 -3.52 2.74
N VAL A 108 4.04 -2.69 3.21
CA VAL A 108 4.33 -1.31 3.63
C VAL A 108 5.29 -1.29 4.83
N SER A 109 5.11 -2.17 5.81
CA SER A 109 6.02 -2.29 6.98
C SER A 109 7.45 -2.59 6.52
N THR A 110 7.62 -3.56 5.62
CA THR A 110 8.93 -3.92 5.04
C THR A 110 9.57 -2.73 4.32
N LYS A 111 8.79 -1.91 3.60
CA LYS A 111 9.30 -0.69 2.95
C LYS A 111 9.72 0.36 3.95
N ILE A 112 8.96 0.55 5.03
CA ILE A 112 9.29 1.51 6.10
C ILE A 112 10.60 1.10 6.77
N GLU A 113 10.77 -0.17 7.13
CA GLU A 113 12.03 -0.69 7.71
C GLU A 113 13.22 -0.46 6.77
N GLY A 114 13.05 -0.75 5.47
CA GLY A 114 14.07 -0.50 4.47
C GLY A 114 14.42 0.99 4.31
N MET A 115 13.44 1.89 4.44
CA MET A 115 13.68 3.34 4.43
C MET A 115 14.40 3.80 5.69
N GLN A 116 14.02 3.29 6.86
CA GLN A 116 14.69 3.60 8.12
C GLN A 116 16.18 3.22 8.07
N GLY A 117 16.50 2.02 7.57
CA GLY A 117 17.89 1.60 7.42
C GLY A 117 18.71 2.49 6.47
N LYS A 118 18.09 3.03 5.41
CA LYS A 118 18.74 4.00 4.52
C LYS A 118 18.98 5.34 5.21
N ILE A 119 18.02 5.82 6.00
CA ILE A 119 18.16 7.05 6.78
C ILE A 119 19.31 6.93 7.77
N ASP A 120 19.39 5.82 8.52
CA ASP A 120 20.47 5.58 9.48
C ASP A 120 21.84 5.55 8.79
N ASN A 121 21.92 4.96 7.59
CA ASN A 121 23.15 4.96 6.79
C ASN A 121 23.54 6.37 6.33
N PHE A 122 22.58 7.17 5.87
CA PHE A 122 22.85 8.56 5.49
C PHE A 122 23.29 9.41 6.68
N GLN A 123 22.70 9.23 7.86
CA GLN A 123 23.14 9.92 9.07
C GLN A 123 24.59 9.58 9.42
N LYS A 124 24.97 8.29 9.37
CA LYS A 124 26.36 7.86 9.58
C LYS A 124 27.32 8.50 8.57
N ASN A 125 26.93 8.55 7.30
CA ASN A 125 27.74 9.17 6.26
C ASN A 125 27.89 10.68 6.46
N ILE A 126 26.83 11.38 6.86
CA ILE A 126 26.88 12.82 7.18
C ILE A 126 27.86 13.08 8.31
N ILE A 127 27.81 12.28 9.39
CA ILE A 127 28.74 12.42 10.52
C ILE A 127 30.19 12.19 10.07
N ALA A 128 30.43 11.15 9.27
CA ALA A 128 31.77 10.85 8.75
C ALA A 128 32.32 11.97 7.84
N LEU A 129 31.49 12.49 6.93
CA LEU A 129 31.85 13.60 6.06
C LEU A 129 32.09 14.90 6.84
N SER A 130 31.27 15.17 7.87
CA SER A 130 31.47 16.33 8.73
C SER A 130 32.80 16.25 9.48
N ALA A 131 33.19 15.08 9.96
CA ALA A 131 34.48 14.89 10.63
C ALA A 131 35.65 15.09 9.65
N GLN A 132 35.52 14.59 8.41
CA GLN A 132 36.52 14.82 7.36
C GLN A 132 36.64 16.30 6.98
N LEU A 133 35.52 17.02 6.95
CA LEU A 133 35.51 18.45 6.66
C LEU A 133 36.26 19.24 7.73
N VAL A 134 36.05 18.93 9.01
CA VAL A 134 36.78 19.57 10.13
C VAL A 134 38.29 19.30 10.02
N ASP A 135 38.70 18.05 9.76
CA ASP A 135 40.13 17.71 9.56
C ASP A 135 40.75 18.47 8.37
N LEU A 136 40.00 18.64 7.28
CA LEU A 136 40.45 19.43 6.13
C LEU A 136 40.56 20.92 6.45
N GLU A 137 39.61 21.47 7.21
CA GLU A 137 39.66 22.87 7.66
C GLU A 137 40.87 23.12 8.57
N GLU A 138 41.14 22.24 9.53
CA GLU A 138 42.32 22.34 10.40
C GLU A 138 43.63 22.29 9.60
N LYS A 139 43.72 21.38 8.63
CA LYS A 139 44.88 21.29 7.72
C LYS A 139 45.03 22.54 6.86
N HIS A 140 43.92 23.07 6.34
CA HIS A 140 43.93 24.30 5.56
C HIS A 140 44.43 25.46 6.41
N GLU A 141 43.91 25.66 7.63
CA GLU A 141 44.40 26.70 8.53
C GLU A 141 45.88 26.51 8.90
N ALA A 142 46.33 25.28 9.12
CA ALA A 142 47.72 25.00 9.43
C ALA A 142 48.65 25.38 8.25
N LEU A 143 48.25 25.06 7.02
CA LEU A 143 48.96 25.47 5.82
C LEU A 143 48.94 26.98 5.62
N ASP A 144 47.79 27.62 5.81
CA ASP A 144 47.65 29.07 5.68
C ASP A 144 48.54 29.82 6.69
N ARG A 145 48.56 29.37 7.94
CA ARG A 145 49.49 29.87 8.97
C ARG A 145 50.95 29.63 8.57
N ALA A 146 51.28 28.48 8.00
CA ALA A 146 52.65 28.16 7.59
C ALA A 146 53.13 29.06 6.43
N ILE A 147 52.26 29.37 5.47
CA ILE A 147 52.56 30.28 4.34
C ILE A 147 52.73 31.71 4.86
N HIS A 148 51.82 32.18 5.72
CA HIS A 148 51.88 33.55 6.23
C HIS A 148 53.03 33.78 7.21
N LYS A 149 53.56 32.72 7.85
CA LYS A 149 54.70 32.84 8.77
C LYS A 149 55.94 33.46 8.11
N THR A 150 56.18 33.19 6.84
CA THR A 150 57.32 33.74 6.08
C THR A 150 56.96 34.95 5.23
N THR A 151 55.71 35.40 5.29
CA THR A 151 55.20 36.44 4.40
C THR A 151 55.00 37.76 5.13
N ILE A 152 55.52 38.84 4.57
CA ILE A 152 55.34 40.20 5.08
C ILE A 152 54.51 41.02 4.09
N GLU A 153 53.44 41.67 4.57
CA GLU A 153 52.67 42.64 3.77
C GLU A 153 53.12 44.07 4.09
N ILE A 154 53.60 44.78 3.07
CA ILE A 154 53.93 46.20 3.13
C ILE A 154 52.82 46.97 2.42
N ARG A 155 52.08 47.78 3.18
CA ARG A 155 50.92 48.52 2.68
C ARG A 155 51.30 49.96 2.32
N ASN A 156 50.50 50.58 1.46
CA ASN A 156 50.64 51.99 1.05
C ASN A 156 51.97 52.32 0.34
N VAL A 157 52.49 51.39 -0.45
CA VAL A 157 53.69 51.63 -1.26
C VAL A 157 53.31 52.61 -2.39
N PRO A 158 53.97 53.78 -2.52
CA PRO A 158 53.62 54.78 -3.52
C PRO A 158 53.71 54.20 -4.95
N LYS A 159 52.69 54.47 -5.78
CA LYS A 159 52.73 54.05 -7.18
C LYS A 159 53.76 54.86 -7.96
N GLN A 160 54.59 54.16 -8.72
CA GLN A 160 55.43 54.76 -9.73
C GLN A 160 54.68 54.84 -11.07
N SER A 161 55.09 55.78 -11.93
CA SER A 161 54.50 56.01 -13.27
C SER A 161 54.49 54.74 -14.14
N GLN A 162 55.49 53.87 -13.96
CA GLN A 162 55.58 52.58 -14.61
C GLN A 162 55.48 51.45 -13.57
N PRO A 163 54.89 50.30 -13.94
CA PRO A 163 54.87 49.13 -13.08
C PRO A 163 56.30 48.65 -12.85
N PRO A 164 56.80 48.61 -11.60
CA PRO A 164 58.19 48.28 -11.33
C PRO A 164 58.48 46.84 -11.73
N SER A 165 59.69 46.61 -12.24
CA SER A 165 60.19 45.27 -12.51
C SER A 165 60.44 44.50 -11.20
N LYS A 166 60.52 43.16 -11.25
CA LYS A 166 60.79 42.37 -10.05
C LYS A 166 62.12 42.80 -9.40
N ALA A 167 63.15 43.06 -10.21
CA ALA A 167 64.46 43.54 -9.74
C ALA A 167 64.37 44.90 -9.02
N GLU A 168 63.55 45.83 -9.50
CA GLU A 168 63.31 47.12 -8.84
C GLU A 168 62.60 46.95 -7.49
N LEU A 169 61.67 45.98 -7.39
CA LEU A 169 61.02 45.65 -6.12
C LEU A 169 62.02 45.08 -5.10
N PHE A 170 62.95 44.21 -5.52
CA PHE A 170 64.03 43.74 -4.64
C PHE A 170 64.91 44.90 -4.17
N ALA A 171 65.35 45.78 -5.08
CA ALA A 171 66.18 46.93 -4.74
C ALA A 171 65.48 47.87 -3.74
N TYR A 172 64.17 48.12 -3.96
CA TYR A 172 63.35 48.91 -3.05
C TYR A 172 63.28 48.28 -1.65
N LEU A 173 63.06 46.97 -1.55
CA LEU A 173 63.03 46.25 -0.28
C LEU A 173 64.38 46.30 0.46
N THR A 174 65.49 46.10 -0.26
CA THR A 174 66.84 46.21 0.33
C THR A 174 67.12 47.62 0.85
N GLN A 175 66.69 48.67 0.12
CA GLN A 175 66.79 50.05 0.58
C GLN A 175 65.91 50.31 1.82
N LEU A 176 64.68 49.79 1.83
CA LEU A 176 63.77 49.91 2.97
C LEU A 176 64.36 49.24 4.21
N ALA A 177 64.85 48.00 4.08
CA ALA A 177 65.49 47.28 5.18
C ALA A 177 66.74 48.02 5.71
N SER A 178 67.56 48.56 4.82
CA SER A 178 68.72 49.39 5.17
C SER A 178 68.30 50.63 5.98
N SER A 179 67.20 51.28 5.62
CA SER A 179 66.70 52.44 6.35
C SER A 179 66.15 52.10 7.74
N LEU A 180 65.71 50.86 7.94
CA LEU A 180 65.30 50.30 9.23
C LEU A 180 66.46 49.66 10.01
N GLN A 181 67.69 49.70 9.48
CA GLN A 181 68.89 49.07 10.07
C GLN A 181 68.75 47.55 10.24
N ILE A 182 68.02 46.89 9.33
CA ILE A 182 67.86 45.44 9.29
C ILE A 182 68.86 44.89 8.27
N ASP A 183 69.73 43.96 8.69
CA ASP A 183 70.60 43.23 7.77
C ASP A 183 69.75 42.30 6.91
N PHE A 184 69.68 42.59 5.62
CA PHE A 184 68.70 42.00 4.72
C PHE A 184 69.23 41.97 3.29
N SER A 185 69.43 40.77 2.76
CA SER A 185 69.97 40.52 1.43
C SER A 185 68.88 40.11 0.44
N THR A 186 69.15 40.22 -0.85
CA THR A 186 68.20 39.76 -1.88
C THR A 186 68.03 38.24 -1.90
N SER A 187 69.00 37.49 -1.36
CA SER A 187 68.89 36.03 -1.18
C SER A 187 67.90 35.62 -0.09
N ASP A 188 67.58 36.52 0.84
CA ASP A 188 66.61 36.26 1.92
C ASP A 188 65.16 36.37 1.43
N ILE A 189 64.96 36.84 0.20
CA ILE A 189 63.63 37.02 -0.40
C ILE A 189 63.39 35.92 -1.43
N ARG A 190 62.37 35.09 -1.18
CA ARG A 190 61.94 34.04 -2.11
C ARG A 190 61.10 34.62 -3.25
N ASP A 191 60.11 35.45 -2.93
CA ASP A 191 59.25 36.08 -3.92
C ASP A 191 58.73 37.44 -3.46
N VAL A 192 58.38 38.28 -4.44
CA VAL A 192 57.74 39.57 -4.20
C VAL A 192 56.60 39.73 -5.19
N ALA A 193 55.40 39.86 -4.66
CA ALA A 193 54.19 40.11 -5.43
C ALA A 193 53.62 41.49 -5.07
N ARG A 194 52.96 42.11 -6.05
CA ARG A 194 52.20 43.34 -5.84
C ARG A 194 50.71 43.06 -5.94
N PHE A 195 49.94 43.74 -5.12
CA PHE A 195 48.49 43.73 -5.18
C PHE A 195 47.99 45.17 -5.27
N THR A 196 47.07 45.42 -6.19
CA THR A 196 46.39 46.71 -6.29
C THR A 196 45.28 46.78 -5.24
N ASN A 197 45.28 47.85 -4.45
CA ASN A 197 44.18 48.09 -3.54
C ASN A 197 42.95 48.49 -4.37
N ARG A 198 41.84 47.73 -4.24
CA ARG A 198 40.60 48.01 -4.99
C ARG A 198 39.97 49.36 -4.61
N LYS A 199 40.25 49.87 -3.41
CA LYS A 199 39.66 51.12 -2.89
C LYS A 199 40.52 52.34 -3.13
N ASP A 200 41.82 52.17 -3.31
CA ASP A 200 42.78 53.26 -3.48
C ASP A 200 43.72 52.97 -4.65
N ASN A 201 43.54 53.74 -5.73
CA ASN A 201 44.36 53.62 -6.92
C ASN A 201 45.66 54.42 -6.87
N SER A 202 46.01 55.05 -5.74
CA SER A 202 47.25 55.83 -5.59
C SER A 202 48.41 55.04 -4.96
N THR A 203 48.13 53.87 -4.37
CA THR A 203 49.13 53.04 -3.68
C THR A 203 49.07 51.56 -4.09
N TRP A 204 50.15 50.82 -3.81
CA TRP A 204 50.26 49.37 -3.93
C TRP A 204 50.41 48.73 -2.54
N ASN A 205 49.98 47.47 -2.42
CA ASN A 205 50.43 46.59 -1.35
C ASN A 205 51.47 45.63 -1.94
N LEU A 206 52.58 45.44 -1.24
CA LEU A 206 53.59 44.44 -1.57
C LEU A 206 53.48 43.29 -0.59
N THR A 207 53.54 42.07 -1.11
CA THR A 207 53.65 40.85 -0.32
C THR A 207 55.02 40.25 -0.61
N VAL A 208 55.81 40.08 0.45
CA VAL A 208 57.19 39.59 0.37
C VAL A 208 57.24 38.25 1.07
N ASP A 209 57.55 37.19 0.31
CA ASP A 209 57.81 35.86 0.89
C ASP A 209 59.30 35.72 1.15
N LEU A 210 59.66 35.40 2.39
CA LEU A 210 61.04 35.27 2.84
C LEU A 210 61.49 33.80 2.79
N CYS A 211 62.79 33.63 2.55
CA CYS A 211 63.45 32.36 2.79
C CYS A 211 63.48 32.10 4.30
N ASN A 212 62.97 30.94 4.74
CA ASN A 212 63.17 30.44 6.10
C ASN A 212 64.62 30.02 6.32
#